data_AF-A0AAW3WHP1-F1
#
_entry.id   AF-A0AAW3WHP1-F1
#
_cell.length_a   1.000
_cell.length_b   1.000
_cell.length_c   1.000
_cell.angle_alpha   90.00
_cell.angle_beta   90.00
_cell.angle_gamma   90.00
#
_symmetry.space_group_name_H-M   'P 1'
#
loop_
_entity.id
_entity.type
_entity.pdbx_description
1 polymer ?
#
loop_
_entity_poly.entity_id
_entity_poly.type
_entity_poly.pdbx_seq_one_letter_code
_entity_poly.pdbx_strand_id
1 'polypeptide(L)'
;MGMTMTQKILAAHAGLETVKAGQLIEANLDLVLGNDITTPVAVNEFKKFGTDKVFSKSQIAIVPDHFTPNKDIKAAEQVKYIREFAQKMEIENFFEVGEMGIEHCLLPEKGLVVAGDVVIGADSHTCTYGALGAFSTGIGSTDMAAGMAIGKCWFKVPSALKFVLKNKPAKWISGKDIILHIIGMIGVDGALYKSMEFVGDGLEYLSMDDRFTMANMAIEAGGKNGIFPVDDKTIEYLKEHATREWKVYEADEDAEYDEVIEIDLSTLRPTVSFPHLPDNTRTIDNTGDVVVDQVVIGSCTNGRISDLRIARDILKGKKVKKGIRCIVIPGTQKIYLQA
;
A
#
# COMPACT_ATOMS: atom_id res chain seq x y z
N MET A 1 -22.24 19.81 0.06
CA MET A 1 -21.01 19.65 -0.73
C MET A 1 -20.63 18.20 -0.54
N GLY A 2 -20.76 17.42 -1.60
CA GLY A 2 -20.43 16.00 -1.56
C GLY A 2 -18.98 15.77 -1.14
N MET A 3 -18.75 14.72 -0.39
CA MET A 3 -17.43 14.27 0.05
C MET A 3 -16.97 13.09 -0.78
N THR A 4 -15.68 13.09 -1.12
CA THR A 4 -15.04 11.92 -1.73
C THR A 4 -14.94 10.78 -0.72
N MET A 5 -14.59 9.57 -1.18
CA MET A 5 -14.47 8.40 -0.30
C MET A 5 -13.43 8.62 0.80
N THR A 6 -12.26 9.17 0.44
CA THR A 6 -11.21 9.52 1.42
C THR A 6 -11.71 10.55 2.44
N GLN A 7 -12.46 11.57 1.99
CA GLN A 7 -12.98 12.60 2.88
C GLN A 7 -14.01 12.06 3.87
N LYS A 8 -14.89 11.14 3.44
CA LYS A 8 -15.87 10.50 4.34
C LYS A 8 -15.20 9.65 5.42
N ILE A 9 -14.18 8.88 5.06
CA ILE A 9 -13.41 8.09 6.03
C ILE A 9 -12.78 9.02 7.07
N LEU A 10 -12.09 10.07 6.61
CA LEU A 10 -11.45 11.04 7.50
C LEU A 10 -12.45 11.81 8.38
N ALA A 11 -13.60 12.22 7.85
CA ALA A 11 -14.67 12.88 8.62
C ALA A 11 -15.16 11.99 9.76
N ALA A 12 -15.45 10.72 9.46
CA ALA A 12 -15.90 9.76 10.45
C ALA A 12 -14.88 9.56 11.59
N HIS A 13 -13.59 9.45 11.26
CA HIS A 13 -12.54 9.23 12.26
C HIS A 13 -12.18 10.48 13.06
N ALA A 14 -12.49 11.67 12.54
CA ALA A 14 -12.42 12.93 13.26
C ALA A 14 -13.68 13.23 14.10
N GLY A 15 -14.74 12.42 14.02
CA GLY A 15 -16.01 12.67 14.69
C GLY A 15 -16.76 13.88 14.11
N LEU A 16 -16.59 14.14 12.81
CA LEU A 16 -17.19 15.27 12.10
C LEU A 16 -18.23 14.76 11.10
N GLU A 17 -19.32 15.52 10.91
CA GLU A 17 -20.31 15.22 9.88
C GLU A 17 -19.76 15.44 8.47
N THR A 18 -18.92 16.46 8.31
CA THR A 18 -18.33 16.83 7.01
C THR A 18 -16.91 17.35 7.19
N VAL A 19 -16.07 17.14 6.17
CA VAL A 19 -14.76 17.79 6.04
C VAL A 19 -14.59 18.38 4.64
N LYS A 20 -13.61 19.27 4.47
CA LYS A 20 -13.24 19.83 3.16
C LYS A 20 -11.75 19.73 2.90
N ALA A 21 -11.37 19.67 1.63
CA ALA A 21 -9.96 19.70 1.22
C ALA A 21 -9.21 20.87 1.88
N GLY A 22 -8.01 20.58 2.37
CA GLY A 22 -7.15 21.54 3.06
C GLY A 22 -7.46 21.76 4.55
N GLN A 23 -8.58 21.25 5.07
CA GLN A 23 -8.90 21.29 6.50
C GLN A 23 -7.89 20.45 7.30
N LEU A 24 -7.41 20.98 8.42
CA LEU A 24 -6.64 20.22 9.41
C LEU A 24 -7.60 19.56 10.38
N ILE A 25 -7.43 18.24 10.58
CA ILE A 25 -8.23 17.42 11.49
C ILE A 25 -7.32 16.55 12.34
N GLU A 26 -7.77 16.21 13.54
CA GLU A 26 -7.22 15.12 14.34
C GLU A 26 -8.15 13.92 14.17
N ALA A 27 -7.62 12.78 13.72
CA ALA A 27 -8.43 11.58 13.48
C ALA A 27 -7.90 10.41 14.32
N ASN A 28 -8.83 9.57 14.77
CA ASN A 28 -8.50 8.29 15.42
C ASN A 28 -7.90 7.32 14.38
N LEU A 29 -6.98 6.49 14.84
CA LEU A 29 -6.27 5.51 14.03
C LEU A 29 -6.78 4.11 14.32
N ASP A 30 -6.98 3.32 13.27
CA ASP A 30 -7.34 1.91 13.40
C ASP A 30 -6.12 1.01 13.50
N LEU A 31 -5.00 1.43 12.90
CA LEU A 31 -3.73 0.70 12.94
C LEU A 31 -2.53 1.63 12.76
N VAL A 32 -1.47 1.36 13.53
CA VAL A 32 -0.14 1.97 13.37
C VAL A 32 0.86 0.90 12.96
N LEU A 33 1.45 1.04 11.78
CA LEU A 33 2.46 0.14 11.24
C LEU A 33 3.88 0.70 11.43
N GLY A 34 4.82 -0.17 11.75
CA GLY A 34 6.24 0.12 11.56
C GLY A 34 7.09 -1.11 11.23
N ASN A 35 8.25 -0.85 10.65
CA ASN A 35 9.24 -1.85 10.28
C ASN A 35 10.55 -1.67 11.06
N ASP A 36 11.54 -2.50 10.78
CA ASP A 36 12.83 -2.52 11.46
C ASP A 36 13.75 -1.33 11.17
N ILE A 37 13.43 -0.50 10.18
CA ILE A 37 14.17 0.73 9.89
C ILE A 37 13.63 1.89 10.70
N THR A 38 12.32 2.09 10.68
CA THR A 38 11.69 3.32 11.19
C THR A 38 11.15 3.18 12.61
N THR A 39 10.80 1.97 13.05
CA THR A 39 10.34 1.71 14.43
C THR A 39 11.40 2.02 15.47
N PRO A 40 12.71 1.69 15.32
CA PRO A 40 13.72 2.08 16.30
C PRO A 40 13.75 3.60 16.58
N VAL A 41 13.59 4.42 15.53
CA VAL A 41 13.53 5.88 15.65
C VAL A 41 12.23 6.30 16.34
N ALA A 42 11.10 5.71 15.96
CA ALA A 42 9.81 6.00 16.58
C ALA A 42 9.80 5.64 18.08
N VAL A 43 10.42 4.53 18.48
CA VAL A 43 10.53 4.14 19.90
C VAL A 43 11.35 5.15 20.71
N ASN A 44 12.39 5.75 20.12
CA ASN A 44 13.15 6.81 20.80
C ASN A 44 12.31 8.08 21.02
N GLU A 45 11.48 8.45 20.06
CA GLU A 45 10.54 9.57 20.20
C GLU A 45 9.40 9.23 21.18
N PHE A 46 8.87 8.01 21.12
CA PHE A 46 7.80 7.51 22.00
C PHE A 46 8.20 7.61 23.48
N LYS A 47 9.46 7.25 23.82
CA LYS A 47 9.98 7.36 25.20
C LYS A 47 9.87 8.77 25.77
N LYS A 48 9.88 9.82 24.93
CA LYS A 48 9.76 11.22 25.37
C LYS A 48 8.35 11.59 25.82
N PHE A 49 7.33 10.81 25.46
CA PHE A 49 5.97 10.98 25.98
C PHE A 49 5.86 10.61 27.46
N GLY A 50 6.85 9.93 28.04
CA GLY A 50 6.86 9.57 29.46
C GLY A 50 5.80 8.53 29.84
N THR A 51 5.27 7.80 28.87
CA THR A 51 4.31 6.70 29.07
C THR A 51 4.99 5.34 28.95
N ASP A 52 4.57 4.40 29.79
CA ASP A 52 4.95 2.98 29.72
C ASP A 52 3.86 2.13 29.04
N LYS A 53 2.88 2.77 28.39
CA LYS A 53 1.79 2.11 27.68
C LYS A 53 1.57 2.73 26.31
N VAL A 54 1.28 1.88 25.34
CA VAL A 54 0.73 2.27 24.03
C VAL A 54 -0.78 2.45 24.12
N PHE A 55 -1.38 3.15 23.14
CA PHE A 55 -2.83 3.37 23.09
C PHE A 55 -3.63 2.08 22.96
N SER A 56 -3.06 1.09 22.25
CA SER A 56 -3.66 -0.22 22.01
C SER A 56 -2.57 -1.25 21.70
N LYS A 57 -2.72 -2.45 22.28
CA LYS A 57 -1.81 -3.58 22.06
C LYS A 57 -2.06 -4.31 20.73
N SER A 58 -3.30 -4.22 20.23
CA SER A 58 -3.77 -4.91 19.02
C SER A 58 -3.83 -3.99 17.79
N GLN A 59 -3.77 -2.67 17.96
CA GLN A 59 -3.78 -1.69 16.85
C GLN A 59 -2.41 -1.12 16.53
N ILE A 60 -1.35 -1.83 16.93
CA ILE A 60 0.02 -1.56 16.52
C ILE A 60 0.57 -2.84 15.90
N ALA A 61 1.06 -2.75 14.67
CA ALA A 61 1.73 -3.84 13.98
C ALA A 61 3.20 -3.47 13.75
N ILE A 62 4.10 -4.36 14.15
CA ILE A 62 5.54 -4.20 13.92
C ILE A 62 6.02 -5.40 13.10
N VAL A 63 6.52 -5.13 11.89
CA VAL A 63 6.93 -6.15 10.91
C VAL A 63 8.38 -5.91 10.50
N PRO A 64 9.35 -6.59 11.12
CA PRO A 64 10.75 -6.52 10.70
C PRO A 64 11.00 -7.25 9.37
N ASP A 65 10.78 -6.62 8.22
CA ASP A 65 10.89 -7.23 6.89
C ASP A 65 12.04 -6.70 6.02
N HIS A 66 12.68 -5.58 6.38
CA HIS A 66 13.70 -4.96 5.53
C HIS A 66 15.11 -5.55 5.73
N PHE A 67 15.49 -5.81 6.98
CA PHE A 67 16.78 -6.39 7.34
C PHE A 67 16.64 -7.70 8.10
N THR A 68 15.62 -8.48 7.78
CA THR A 68 15.40 -9.79 8.39
C THR A 68 15.38 -10.86 7.29
N PRO A 69 16.26 -11.89 7.34
CA PRO A 69 17.31 -12.14 8.34
C PRO A 69 18.40 -11.06 8.39
N ASN A 70 18.97 -10.85 9.57
CA ASN A 70 19.91 -9.75 9.83
C ASN A 70 21.23 -9.91 9.08
N LYS A 71 21.49 -8.99 8.14
CA LYS A 71 22.71 -8.99 7.31
C LYS A 71 23.98 -8.61 8.09
N ASP A 72 23.85 -7.88 9.19
CA ASP A 72 24.97 -7.39 10.00
C ASP A 72 24.55 -7.13 11.47
N ILE A 73 25.52 -6.77 12.31
CA ILE A 73 25.32 -6.49 13.75
C ILE A 73 24.35 -5.31 13.96
N LYS A 74 24.38 -4.28 13.10
CA LYS A 74 23.51 -3.10 13.26
C LYS A 74 22.05 -3.48 13.05
N ALA A 75 21.76 -4.26 12.01
CA ALA A 75 20.43 -4.81 11.78
C ALA A 75 19.98 -5.71 12.95
N ALA A 76 20.87 -6.56 13.47
CA ALA A 76 20.55 -7.43 14.59
C ALA A 76 20.20 -6.65 15.88
N GLU A 77 20.95 -5.58 16.18
CA GLU A 77 20.64 -4.70 17.32
C GLU A 77 19.35 -3.90 17.11
N GLN A 78 19.05 -3.44 15.89
CA GLN A 78 17.79 -2.77 15.57
C GLN A 78 16.58 -3.69 15.79
N VAL A 79 16.61 -4.90 15.23
CA VAL A 79 15.52 -5.87 15.39
C VAL A 79 15.38 -6.31 16.85
N LYS A 80 16.51 -6.52 17.56
CA LYS A 80 16.47 -6.79 19.00
C LYS A 80 15.82 -5.66 19.79
N TYR A 81 16.17 -4.42 19.50
CA TYR A 81 15.63 -3.25 20.20
C TYR A 81 14.10 -3.14 20.07
N ILE A 82 13.57 -3.33 18.87
CA ILE A 82 12.11 -3.29 18.64
C ILE A 82 11.40 -4.52 19.17
N ARG A 83 12.06 -5.70 19.21
CA ARG A 83 11.52 -6.89 19.86
C ARG A 83 11.36 -6.67 21.36
N GLU A 84 12.39 -6.13 22.02
CA GLU A 84 12.33 -5.81 23.45
C GLU A 84 11.25 -4.75 23.74
N PHE A 85 11.09 -3.75 22.87
CA PHE A 85 10.00 -2.79 22.96
C PHE A 85 8.62 -3.46 22.80
N ALA A 86 8.43 -4.28 21.76
CA ALA A 86 7.19 -4.98 21.50
C ALA A 86 6.80 -5.88 22.68
N GLN A 87 7.76 -6.60 23.26
CA GLN A 87 7.56 -7.40 24.47
C GLN A 87 7.20 -6.54 25.68
N LYS A 88 7.92 -5.43 25.93
CA LYS A 88 7.64 -4.52 27.06
C LYS A 88 6.24 -3.91 26.96
N MET A 89 5.82 -3.52 25.76
CA MET A 89 4.52 -2.90 25.50
C MET A 89 3.39 -3.91 25.27
N GLU A 90 3.73 -5.20 25.26
CA GLU A 90 2.81 -6.31 25.00
C GLU A 90 2.08 -6.17 23.66
N ILE A 91 2.81 -5.78 22.61
CA ILE A 91 2.27 -5.65 21.25
C ILE A 91 1.91 -7.04 20.72
N GLU A 92 0.65 -7.23 20.35
CA GLU A 92 0.13 -8.52 19.89
C GLU A 92 0.61 -8.85 18.46
N ASN A 93 0.76 -7.83 17.62
CA ASN A 93 1.08 -7.97 16.21
C ASN A 93 2.56 -7.69 15.92
N PHE A 94 3.47 -8.46 16.53
CA PHE A 94 4.90 -8.45 16.23
C PHE A 94 5.27 -9.65 15.37
N PHE A 95 5.66 -9.43 14.11
CA PHE A 95 5.86 -10.50 13.12
C PHE A 95 7.32 -10.59 12.67
N GLU A 96 8.10 -11.50 13.27
CA GLU A 96 9.54 -11.67 12.98
C GLU A 96 9.85 -12.92 12.13
N VAL A 97 11.14 -13.29 12.00
CA VAL A 97 11.58 -14.51 11.30
C VAL A 97 10.70 -15.71 11.70
N GLY A 98 10.14 -16.40 10.71
CA GLY A 98 9.25 -17.54 10.94
C GLY A 98 7.77 -17.19 10.87
N GLU A 99 7.40 -15.90 10.96
CA GLU A 99 6.01 -15.45 10.78
C GLU A 99 5.88 -14.15 9.96
N MET A 100 6.99 -13.48 9.63
CA MET A 100 7.03 -12.25 8.85
C MET A 100 6.80 -12.48 7.35
N GLY A 101 6.47 -11.38 6.68
CA GLY A 101 6.46 -11.17 5.25
C GLY A 101 6.56 -9.66 4.98
N ILE A 102 6.60 -9.26 3.72
CA ILE A 102 6.56 -7.86 3.33
C ILE A 102 5.33 -7.20 3.95
N GLU A 103 5.52 -6.12 4.71
CA GLU A 103 4.49 -5.57 5.60
C GLU A 103 3.18 -5.25 4.90
N HIS A 104 3.23 -4.71 3.67
CA HIS A 104 2.03 -4.38 2.89
C HIS A 104 1.34 -5.58 2.23
N CYS A 105 2.00 -6.73 2.14
CA CYS A 105 1.36 -8.00 1.78
C CYS A 105 0.80 -8.69 3.03
N LEU A 106 1.53 -8.63 4.14
CA LEU A 106 1.22 -9.35 5.38
C LEU A 106 -0.02 -8.79 6.09
N LEU A 107 -0.13 -7.47 6.25
CA LEU A 107 -1.22 -6.86 7.01
C LEU A 107 -2.63 -7.16 6.45
N PRO A 108 -2.88 -7.02 5.13
CA PRO A 108 -4.12 -7.46 4.51
C PRO A 108 -4.35 -8.98 4.63
N GLU A 109 -3.29 -9.78 4.43
CA GLU A 109 -3.37 -11.24 4.52
C GLU A 109 -3.79 -11.73 5.91
N LYS A 110 -3.29 -11.05 6.96
CA LYS A 110 -3.62 -11.27 8.37
C LYS A 110 -4.95 -10.63 8.79
N GLY A 111 -5.60 -9.87 7.91
CA GLY A 111 -6.86 -9.19 8.20
C GLY A 111 -6.76 -8.10 9.26
N LEU A 112 -5.57 -7.49 9.41
CA LEU A 112 -5.36 -6.38 10.35
C LEU A 112 -5.89 -5.05 9.81
N VAL A 113 -5.96 -4.93 8.49
CA VAL A 113 -6.53 -3.78 7.79
C VAL A 113 -7.79 -4.22 7.06
N VAL A 114 -8.87 -3.47 7.23
CA VAL A 114 -10.19 -3.72 6.63
C VAL A 114 -10.76 -2.45 6.03
N ALA A 115 -11.90 -2.56 5.33
CA ALA A 115 -12.56 -1.41 4.72
C ALA A 115 -12.96 -0.34 5.75
N GLY A 116 -12.71 0.92 5.37
CA GLY A 116 -13.07 2.08 6.16
C GLY A 116 -12.03 2.49 7.20
N ASP A 117 -10.94 1.76 7.37
CA ASP A 117 -9.90 2.09 8.34
C ASP A 117 -9.14 3.38 8.01
N VAL A 118 -8.59 4.02 9.04
CA VAL A 118 -7.51 5.02 8.98
C VAL A 118 -6.22 4.37 9.48
N VAL A 119 -5.29 4.12 8.56
CA VAL A 119 -4.01 3.46 8.84
C VAL A 119 -2.84 4.41 8.58
N ILE A 120 -1.93 4.50 9.55
CA ILE A 120 -0.64 5.16 9.36
C ILE A 120 0.48 4.14 9.45
N GLY A 121 1.53 4.35 8.68
CA GLY A 121 2.71 3.51 8.71
C GLY A 121 3.97 4.32 8.49
N ALA A 122 5.04 3.97 9.22
CA ALA A 122 6.34 4.58 9.00
C ALA A 122 7.06 3.96 7.78
N ASP A 123 6.31 3.82 6.69
CA ASP A 123 6.73 3.40 5.35
C ASP A 123 5.91 4.15 4.29
N SER A 124 6.56 4.59 3.20
CA SER A 124 5.93 5.39 2.14
C SER A 124 4.78 4.68 1.45
N HIS A 125 4.84 3.37 1.30
CA HIS A 125 3.91 2.55 0.52
C HIS A 125 2.74 2.04 1.36
N THR A 126 2.55 2.55 2.58
CA THR A 126 1.36 2.29 3.41
C THR A 126 0.05 2.63 2.69
N CYS A 127 0.07 3.49 1.66
CA CYS A 127 -1.06 3.74 0.75
C CYS A 127 -1.63 2.47 0.05
N THR A 128 -0.90 1.35 0.09
CA THR A 128 -1.35 0.04 -0.43
C THR A 128 -2.74 -0.36 0.06
N TYR A 129 -3.11 -0.04 1.30
CA TYR A 129 -4.36 -0.52 1.89
C TYR A 129 -5.62 0.17 1.38
N GLY A 130 -5.49 1.27 0.63
CA GLY A 130 -6.63 1.87 -0.05
C GLY A 130 -7.26 0.94 -1.12
N ALA A 131 -6.56 -0.12 -1.54
CA ALA A 131 -7.17 -1.21 -2.31
C ALA A 131 -8.36 -1.90 -1.59
N LEU A 132 -8.38 -1.89 -0.26
CA LEU A 132 -9.47 -2.41 0.57
C LEU A 132 -10.53 -1.34 0.89
N GLY A 133 -10.42 -0.14 0.34
CA GLY A 133 -11.30 0.98 0.69
C GLY A 133 -10.96 1.61 2.06
N ALA A 134 -9.72 1.53 2.51
CA ALA A 134 -9.21 2.25 3.67
C ALA A 134 -8.56 3.59 3.27
N PHE A 135 -8.48 4.52 4.20
CA PHE A 135 -7.51 5.62 4.10
C PHE A 135 -6.20 5.17 4.73
N SER A 136 -5.14 5.10 3.93
CA SER A 136 -3.83 4.74 4.47
C SER A 136 -2.71 5.58 3.88
N THR A 137 -1.75 5.97 4.72
CA THR A 137 -0.67 6.88 4.32
C THR A 137 0.62 6.59 5.05
N GLY A 138 1.73 6.77 4.34
CA GLY A 138 3.05 6.86 4.95
C GLY A 138 3.20 8.13 5.78
N ILE A 139 3.96 8.03 6.87
CA ILE A 139 4.26 9.11 7.82
C ILE A 139 5.69 8.98 8.36
N GLY A 140 6.17 10.01 9.06
CA GLY A 140 7.47 9.97 9.74
C GLY A 140 7.43 9.24 11.08
N SER A 141 8.61 8.85 11.59
CA SER A 141 8.76 8.18 12.88
C SER A 141 8.22 8.97 14.08
N THR A 142 8.22 10.31 14.02
CA THR A 142 7.65 11.16 15.09
C THR A 142 6.13 11.02 15.16
N ASP A 143 5.45 11.04 14.01
CA ASP A 143 4.00 10.85 13.93
C ASP A 143 3.62 9.42 14.30
N MET A 144 4.47 8.43 13.95
CA MET A 144 4.26 7.04 14.37
C MET A 144 4.36 6.92 15.88
N ALA A 145 5.34 7.58 16.51
CA ALA A 145 5.47 7.62 17.96
C ALA A 145 4.24 8.23 18.63
N ALA A 146 3.72 9.35 18.09
CA ALA A 146 2.48 9.95 18.55
C ALA A 146 1.30 8.98 18.38
N GLY A 147 1.16 8.36 17.20
CA GLY A 147 0.14 7.35 16.91
C GLY A 147 0.16 6.19 17.91
N MET A 148 1.34 5.64 18.20
CA MET A 148 1.50 4.59 19.21
C MET A 148 1.15 5.07 20.63
N ALA A 149 1.41 6.34 20.96
CA ALA A 149 1.16 6.89 22.30
C ALA A 149 -0.31 7.23 22.55
N ILE A 150 -1.00 7.82 21.57
CA ILE A 150 -2.33 8.41 21.76
C ILE A 150 -3.42 7.86 20.83
N GLY A 151 -3.08 7.02 19.84
CA GLY A 151 -4.06 6.43 18.92
C GLY A 151 -4.67 7.42 17.92
N LYS A 152 -4.00 8.55 17.70
CA LYS A 152 -4.48 9.66 16.86
C LYS A 152 -3.36 10.26 16.04
N CYS A 153 -3.71 10.88 14.91
CA CYS A 153 -2.78 11.66 14.09
C CYS A 153 -3.48 12.88 13.48
N TRP A 154 -2.69 13.92 13.20
CA TRP A 154 -3.15 15.10 12.49
C TRP A 154 -3.05 14.90 10.97
N PHE A 155 -4.12 15.23 10.27
CA PHE A 155 -4.17 15.15 8.82
C PHE A 155 -4.62 16.48 8.23
N LYS A 156 -3.98 16.87 7.12
CA LYS A 156 -4.57 17.81 6.17
C LYS A 156 -5.42 16.99 5.20
N VAL A 157 -6.73 17.22 5.18
CA VAL A 157 -7.66 16.52 4.31
C VAL A 157 -7.25 16.76 2.84
N PRO A 158 -6.99 15.70 2.05
CA PRO A 158 -6.56 15.85 0.66
C PRO A 158 -7.74 16.27 -0.22
N SER A 159 -7.44 16.97 -1.33
CA SER A 159 -8.33 16.97 -2.51
C SER A 159 -8.19 15.65 -3.27
N ALA A 160 -8.90 15.46 -4.38
CA ALA A 160 -8.92 14.17 -5.06
C ALA A 160 -8.81 14.28 -6.59
N LEU A 161 -8.13 13.31 -7.20
CA LEU A 161 -8.19 13.02 -8.62
C LEU A 161 -9.06 11.77 -8.83
N LYS A 162 -9.95 11.81 -9.82
CA LYS A 162 -10.79 10.67 -10.20
C LYS A 162 -10.23 10.00 -11.44
N PHE A 163 -9.86 8.72 -11.34
CA PHE A 163 -9.42 7.92 -12.48
C PHE A 163 -10.54 6.97 -12.89
N VAL A 164 -11.19 7.25 -14.02
CA VAL A 164 -12.27 6.43 -14.59
C VAL A 164 -11.66 5.40 -15.54
N LEU A 165 -11.47 4.18 -15.05
CA LEU A 165 -10.92 3.07 -15.82
C LEU A 165 -12.04 2.40 -16.62
N LYS A 166 -11.88 2.40 -17.95
CA LYS A 166 -12.89 1.91 -18.89
C LYS A 166 -12.45 0.66 -19.62
N ASN A 167 -13.42 -0.18 -19.98
CA ASN A 167 -13.24 -1.37 -20.83
C ASN A 167 -12.32 -2.46 -20.22
N LYS A 168 -12.23 -3.58 -20.95
CA LYS A 168 -11.40 -4.71 -20.56
C LYS A 168 -9.94 -4.52 -20.97
N PRO A 169 -8.97 -4.73 -20.06
CA PRO A 169 -7.55 -4.71 -20.40
C PRO A 169 -7.17 -5.82 -21.38
N ALA A 170 -6.19 -5.54 -22.24
CA ALA A 170 -5.62 -6.54 -23.15
C ALA A 170 -4.90 -7.65 -22.37
N LYS A 171 -4.65 -8.78 -23.02
CA LYS A 171 -3.93 -9.90 -22.40
C LYS A 171 -2.55 -9.42 -21.89
N TRP A 172 -2.24 -9.77 -20.64
CA TRP A 172 -1.02 -9.42 -19.90
C TRP A 172 -0.96 -8.00 -19.35
N ILE A 173 -1.94 -7.14 -19.63
CA ILE A 173 -2.06 -5.86 -18.94
C ILE A 173 -2.57 -6.14 -17.53
N SER A 174 -1.79 -5.69 -16.56
CA SER A 174 -2.04 -5.86 -15.12
C SER A 174 -2.20 -4.50 -14.43
N GLY A 175 -2.54 -4.51 -13.14
CA GLY A 175 -2.52 -3.31 -12.30
C GLY A 175 -1.19 -2.54 -12.38
N LYS A 176 -0.07 -3.25 -12.59
CA LYS A 176 1.26 -2.64 -12.76
C LYS A 176 1.33 -1.75 -14.00
N ASP A 177 0.85 -2.25 -15.14
CA ASP A 177 0.87 -1.50 -16.40
C ASP A 177 -0.05 -0.28 -16.32
N ILE A 178 -1.22 -0.45 -15.70
CA ILE A 178 -2.21 0.62 -15.51
C ILE A 178 -1.62 1.74 -14.66
N ILE A 179 -1.06 1.42 -13.49
CA ILE A 179 -0.53 2.48 -12.60
C ILE A 179 0.73 3.13 -13.17
N LEU A 180 1.60 2.36 -13.85
CA LEU A 180 2.74 2.97 -14.55
C LEU A 180 2.28 3.90 -15.68
N HIS A 181 1.25 3.52 -16.45
CA HIS A 181 0.69 4.41 -17.46
C HIS A 181 0.20 5.73 -16.83
N ILE A 182 -0.54 5.64 -15.71
CA ILE A 182 -1.02 6.81 -14.97
C ILE A 182 0.14 7.68 -14.47
N ILE A 183 1.14 7.09 -13.81
CA ILE A 183 2.31 7.84 -13.30
C ILE A 183 3.08 8.49 -14.45
N GLY A 184 3.22 7.79 -15.59
CA GLY A 184 3.83 8.35 -16.80
C GLY A 184 3.06 9.53 -17.41
N MET A 185 1.74 9.55 -17.25
CA MET A 185 0.90 10.66 -17.71
C MET A 185 0.98 11.87 -16.79
N ILE A 186 0.95 11.67 -15.46
CA ILE A 186 0.80 12.76 -14.49
C ILE A 186 2.11 13.18 -13.82
N GLY A 187 3.18 12.39 -13.96
CA GLY A 187 4.48 12.64 -13.35
C GLY A 187 4.55 12.29 -11.86
N VAL A 188 5.75 12.35 -11.29
CA VAL A 188 6.01 12.02 -9.86
C VAL A 188 5.33 12.95 -8.85
N ASP A 189 4.85 14.13 -9.26
CA ASP A 189 4.15 15.10 -8.41
C ASP A 189 2.69 15.35 -8.85
N GLY A 190 2.19 14.61 -9.84
CA GLY A 190 0.86 14.87 -10.43
C GLY A 190 -0.30 14.76 -9.44
N ALA A 191 -0.14 13.91 -8.43
CA ALA A 191 -1.10 13.69 -7.34
C ALA A 191 -0.62 14.22 -5.98
N LEU A 192 0.37 15.13 -5.95
CA LEU A 192 0.92 15.66 -4.71
C LEU A 192 -0.17 16.23 -3.77
N TYR A 193 -0.27 15.66 -2.56
CA TYR A 193 -1.30 15.97 -1.55
C TYR A 193 -2.75 15.66 -1.93
N LYS A 194 -2.97 14.85 -2.97
CA LYS A 194 -4.29 14.42 -3.42
C LYS A 194 -4.51 12.93 -3.14
N SER A 195 -5.76 12.51 -2.97
CA SER A 195 -6.12 11.10 -3.11
C SER A 195 -6.32 10.75 -4.59
N MET A 196 -5.87 9.57 -4.99
CA MET A 196 -6.15 8.98 -6.29
C MET A 196 -7.31 8.00 -6.11
N GLU A 197 -8.50 8.34 -6.60
CA GLU A 197 -9.69 7.51 -6.49
C GLU A 197 -9.96 6.78 -7.82
N PHE A 198 -9.82 5.45 -7.81
CA PHE A 198 -9.98 4.63 -9.01
C PHE A 198 -11.41 4.09 -9.09
N VAL A 199 -12.10 4.36 -10.19
CA VAL A 199 -13.50 3.97 -10.42
C VAL A 199 -13.71 3.53 -11.88
N GLY A 200 -14.91 3.07 -12.23
CA GLY A 200 -15.28 2.71 -13.60
C GLY A 200 -15.55 1.22 -13.79
N ASP A 201 -16.04 0.85 -14.96
CA ASP A 201 -16.38 -0.53 -15.33
C ASP A 201 -15.13 -1.40 -15.53
N GLY A 202 -13.98 -0.79 -15.82
CA GLY A 202 -12.69 -1.48 -15.92
C GLY A 202 -12.28 -2.22 -14.64
N LEU A 203 -12.80 -1.81 -13.48
CA LEU A 203 -12.52 -2.43 -12.18
C LEU A 203 -12.99 -3.89 -12.10
N GLU A 204 -14.01 -4.26 -12.88
CA GLU A 204 -14.52 -5.64 -12.99
C GLU A 204 -13.44 -6.61 -13.47
N TYR A 205 -12.43 -6.13 -14.20
CA TYR A 205 -11.36 -6.96 -14.74
C TYR A 205 -10.11 -7.03 -13.86
N LEU A 206 -10.06 -6.24 -12.79
CA LEU A 206 -8.91 -6.18 -11.88
C LEU A 206 -9.12 -7.13 -10.70
N SER A 207 -8.11 -7.93 -10.40
CA SER A 207 -8.06 -8.71 -9.16
C SER A 207 -7.76 -7.79 -7.96
N MET A 208 -7.93 -8.29 -6.74
CA MET A 208 -7.47 -7.56 -5.55
C MET A 208 -5.96 -7.31 -5.60
N ASP A 209 -5.18 -8.26 -6.11
CA ASP A 209 -3.73 -8.13 -6.25
C ASP A 209 -3.36 -6.96 -7.19
N ASP A 210 -4.10 -6.79 -8.30
CA ASP A 210 -3.96 -5.62 -9.19
C ASP A 210 -4.27 -4.31 -8.46
N ARG A 211 -5.36 -4.27 -7.69
CA ARG A 211 -5.76 -3.07 -6.93
C ARG A 211 -4.72 -2.70 -5.89
N PHE A 212 -4.17 -3.68 -5.18
CA PHE A 212 -3.08 -3.46 -4.24
C PHE A 212 -1.83 -2.92 -4.94
N THR A 213 -1.46 -3.46 -6.11
CA THR A 213 -0.35 -2.91 -6.91
C THR A 213 -0.59 -1.44 -7.25
N MET A 214 -1.80 -1.09 -7.68
CA MET A 214 -2.14 0.28 -8.06
C MET A 214 -2.15 1.23 -6.85
N ALA A 215 -2.77 0.83 -5.74
CA ALA A 215 -2.80 1.62 -4.52
C ALA A 215 -1.40 1.83 -3.92
N ASN A 216 -0.56 0.78 -3.94
CA ASN A 216 0.84 0.81 -3.47
C ASN A 216 1.66 1.89 -4.18
N MET A 217 1.49 2.03 -5.50
CA MET A 217 2.26 2.99 -6.30
C MET A 217 1.64 4.40 -6.35
N ALA A 218 0.54 4.68 -5.62
CA ALA A 218 -0.03 6.02 -5.57
C ALA A 218 1.00 7.07 -5.06
N ILE A 219 1.86 6.67 -4.12
CA ILE A 219 2.91 7.53 -3.59
C ILE A 219 3.96 7.92 -4.63
N GLU A 220 4.15 7.11 -5.69
CA GLU A 220 5.11 7.39 -6.76
C GLU A 220 4.65 8.55 -7.68
N ALA A 221 3.38 8.95 -7.60
CA ALA A 221 2.84 10.17 -8.19
C ALA A 221 2.63 11.30 -7.16
N GLY A 222 3.15 11.13 -5.93
CA GLY A 222 2.96 12.06 -4.82
C GLY A 222 1.59 11.92 -4.12
N GLY A 223 0.81 10.90 -4.49
CA GLY A 223 -0.52 10.64 -3.96
C GLY A 223 -0.50 10.37 -2.47
N LYS A 224 -1.39 11.05 -1.73
CA LYS A 224 -1.55 10.86 -0.28
C LYS A 224 -2.21 9.51 0.06
N ASN A 225 -3.10 9.05 -0.81
CA ASN A 225 -3.82 7.79 -0.70
C ASN A 225 -4.21 7.32 -2.11
N GLY A 226 -4.16 6.01 -2.38
CA GLY A 226 -4.71 5.40 -3.60
C GLY A 226 -5.84 4.47 -3.22
N ILE A 227 -7.09 4.80 -3.57
CA ILE A 227 -8.28 4.14 -3.00
C ILE A 227 -9.22 3.60 -4.07
N PHE A 228 -9.78 2.43 -3.77
CA PHE A 228 -10.78 1.73 -4.58
C PHE A 228 -12.10 1.61 -3.81
N PRO A 229 -13.25 1.55 -4.52
CA PRO A 229 -14.53 1.22 -3.91
C PRO A 229 -14.53 -0.21 -3.35
N VAL A 230 -15.39 -0.45 -2.36
CA VAL A 230 -15.57 -1.77 -1.75
C VAL A 230 -16.67 -2.53 -2.49
N ASP A 231 -16.31 -3.10 -3.64
CA ASP A 231 -17.21 -3.93 -4.45
C ASP A 231 -17.18 -5.41 -4.04
N ASP A 232 -17.88 -6.27 -4.80
CA ASP A 232 -18.00 -7.70 -4.51
C ASP A 232 -16.65 -8.42 -4.37
N LYS A 233 -15.61 -8.04 -5.12
CA LYS A 233 -14.28 -8.64 -4.99
C LYS A 233 -13.59 -8.22 -3.71
N THR A 234 -13.71 -6.94 -3.35
CA THR A 234 -13.20 -6.45 -2.07
C THR A 234 -13.95 -7.11 -0.91
N ILE A 235 -15.26 -7.28 -1.01
CA ILE A 235 -16.09 -7.97 -0.02
C ILE A 235 -15.71 -9.45 0.10
N GLU A 236 -15.45 -10.15 -1.00
CA GLU A 236 -14.99 -11.54 -1.00
C GLU A 236 -13.64 -11.66 -0.27
N TYR A 237 -12.69 -10.78 -0.58
CA TYR A 237 -11.39 -10.73 0.09
C TYR A 237 -11.55 -10.44 1.59
N LEU A 238 -12.38 -9.47 1.97
CA LEU A 238 -12.64 -9.14 3.38
C LEU A 238 -13.30 -10.31 4.12
N LYS A 239 -14.23 -11.04 3.51
CA LYS A 239 -14.83 -12.23 4.11
C LYS A 239 -13.82 -13.35 4.35
N GLU A 240 -12.83 -13.50 3.47
CA GLU A 240 -11.77 -14.50 3.63
C GLU A 240 -10.75 -14.11 4.70
N HIS A 241 -10.41 -12.82 4.80
CA HIS A 241 -9.24 -12.36 5.56
C HIS A 241 -9.57 -11.55 6.83
N ALA A 242 -10.63 -10.74 6.84
CA ALA A 242 -10.87 -9.78 7.90
C ALA A 242 -11.03 -10.44 9.28
N THR A 243 -10.36 -9.88 10.29
CA THR A 243 -10.43 -10.37 11.68
C THR A 243 -11.47 -9.64 12.51
N ARG A 244 -12.09 -8.58 11.96
CA ARG A 244 -13.10 -7.74 12.61
C ARG A 244 -14.09 -7.20 11.58
N GLU A 245 -15.19 -6.64 12.08
CA GLU A 245 -16.17 -5.93 11.25
C GLU A 245 -15.54 -4.73 10.54
N TRP A 246 -16.05 -4.43 9.35
CA TRP A 246 -15.60 -3.34 8.50
C TRP A 246 -16.76 -2.42 8.13
N LYS A 247 -16.43 -1.20 7.69
CA LYS A 247 -17.42 -0.22 7.27
C LYS A 247 -17.12 0.28 5.86
N VAL A 248 -18.11 0.19 5.00
CA VAL A 248 -18.02 0.69 3.63
C VAL A 248 -18.35 2.17 3.60
N TYR A 249 -17.51 2.93 2.89
CA TYR A 249 -17.74 4.32 2.56
C TYR A 249 -17.71 4.46 1.05
N GLU A 250 -18.64 5.24 0.50
CA GLU A 250 -18.72 5.53 -0.94
C GLU A 250 -18.69 7.04 -1.12
N ALA A 251 -18.05 7.55 -2.18
CA ALA A 251 -18.12 8.97 -2.49
C ALA A 251 -19.59 9.42 -2.69
N ASP A 252 -19.91 10.66 -2.32
CA ASP A 252 -21.21 11.25 -2.68
C ASP A 252 -21.33 11.41 -4.21
N GLU A 253 -22.56 11.37 -4.73
CA GLU A 253 -22.82 11.58 -6.17
C GLU A 253 -22.34 12.96 -6.67
N ASP A 254 -22.41 13.97 -5.80
CA ASP A 254 -21.96 15.34 -6.03
C ASP A 254 -20.55 15.63 -5.46
N ALA A 255 -19.73 14.60 -5.18
CA ALA A 255 -18.37 14.78 -4.70
C ALA A 255 -17.50 15.55 -5.71
N GLU A 256 -16.76 16.53 -5.21
CA GLU A 256 -15.88 17.38 -6.03
C GLU A 256 -14.49 16.77 -6.18
N TYR A 257 -13.99 16.76 -7.42
CA TYR A 257 -12.66 16.28 -7.80
C TYR A 257 -11.90 17.39 -8.51
N ASP A 258 -10.61 17.51 -8.25
CA ASP A 258 -9.74 18.50 -8.91
C ASP A 258 -9.67 18.22 -10.42
N GLU A 259 -9.70 16.94 -10.79
CA GLU A 259 -9.68 16.48 -12.18
C GLU A 259 -10.33 15.10 -12.30
N VAL A 260 -10.93 14.83 -13.47
CA VAL A 260 -11.43 13.51 -13.86
C VAL A 260 -10.67 13.05 -15.09
N ILE A 261 -9.93 11.95 -14.95
CA ILE A 261 -9.08 11.38 -15.99
C ILE A 261 -9.67 10.05 -16.41
N GLU A 262 -10.04 9.93 -17.69
CA GLU A 262 -10.59 8.69 -18.24
C GLU A 262 -9.48 7.88 -18.94
N ILE A 263 -9.45 6.57 -18.69
CA ILE A 263 -8.41 5.68 -19.22
C ILE A 263 -9.06 4.45 -19.83
N ASP A 264 -8.87 4.27 -21.14
CA ASP A 264 -9.32 3.07 -21.85
C ASP A 264 -8.29 1.94 -21.70
N LEU A 265 -8.60 0.98 -20.80
CA LEU A 265 -7.72 -0.15 -20.49
C LEU A 265 -7.44 -1.03 -21.71
N SER A 266 -8.35 -1.05 -22.70
CA SER A 266 -8.18 -1.88 -23.90
C SER A 266 -7.07 -1.37 -24.83
N THR A 267 -6.70 -0.10 -24.70
CA THR A 267 -5.64 0.54 -25.50
C THR A 267 -4.25 0.41 -24.89
N LEU A 268 -4.17 -0.01 -23.62
CA LEU A 268 -2.91 -0.09 -22.89
C LEU A 268 -1.98 -1.17 -23.45
N ARG A 269 -0.69 -0.88 -23.36
CA ARG A 269 0.41 -1.75 -23.77
C ARG A 269 1.26 -2.07 -22.54
N PRO A 270 1.97 -3.21 -22.51
CA PRO A 270 2.90 -3.50 -21.42
C PRO A 270 3.87 -2.34 -21.23
N THR A 271 3.97 -1.85 -20.00
CA THR A 271 4.65 -0.58 -19.68
C THR A 271 5.80 -0.80 -18.72
N VAL A 272 6.94 -0.16 -18.99
CA VAL A 272 8.16 -0.27 -18.19
C VAL A 272 8.61 1.13 -17.77
N SER A 273 8.93 1.30 -16.49
CA SER A 273 9.60 2.50 -15.99
C SER A 273 11.10 2.40 -16.18
N PHE A 274 11.69 3.39 -16.81
CA PHE A 274 13.13 3.49 -17.05
C PHE A 274 13.82 4.27 -15.92
N PRO A 275 15.13 4.08 -15.73
CA PRO A 275 15.89 4.89 -14.80
C PRO A 275 15.83 6.39 -15.15
N HIS A 276 15.86 7.30 -14.19
CA HIS A 276 15.98 7.06 -12.74
C HIS A 276 14.70 7.37 -11.95
N LEU A 277 13.59 7.70 -12.62
CA LEU A 277 12.33 8.10 -11.99
C LEU A 277 11.16 7.19 -12.41
N PRO A 278 10.19 6.94 -11.50
CA PRO A 278 9.01 6.11 -11.77
C PRO A 278 8.13 6.57 -12.95
N ASP A 279 8.16 7.86 -13.27
CA ASP A 279 7.38 8.49 -14.35
C ASP A 279 8.03 8.39 -15.73
N ASN A 280 9.30 7.97 -15.82
CA ASN A 280 9.98 7.72 -17.09
C ASN A 280 9.49 6.42 -17.74
N THR A 281 8.19 6.35 -18.01
CA THR A 281 7.54 5.15 -18.52
C THR A 281 7.59 5.10 -20.03
N ARG A 282 7.75 3.88 -20.57
CA ARG A 282 7.70 3.59 -21.99
C ARG A 282 6.90 2.32 -22.19
N THR A 283 6.10 2.30 -23.26
CA THR A 283 5.51 1.05 -23.72
C THR A 283 6.61 0.14 -24.26
N ILE A 284 6.39 -1.17 -24.21
CA ILE A 284 7.37 -2.18 -24.63
C ILE A 284 7.83 -1.99 -26.10
N ASP A 285 7.00 -1.37 -26.93
CA ASP A 285 7.31 -1.06 -28.33
C ASP A 285 8.35 0.07 -28.48
N ASN A 286 8.62 0.82 -27.40
CA ASN A 286 9.47 2.02 -27.38
C ASN A 286 10.66 1.91 -26.40
N THR A 287 11.10 0.69 -26.07
CA THR A 287 12.20 0.47 -25.12
C THR A 287 13.58 0.49 -25.76
N GLY A 288 13.66 0.23 -27.07
CA GLY A 288 14.93 -0.09 -27.74
C GLY A 288 15.56 -1.38 -27.19
N ASP A 289 16.85 -1.56 -27.47
CA ASP A 289 17.62 -2.71 -26.98
C ASP A 289 18.16 -2.43 -25.58
N VAL A 290 17.67 -3.19 -24.58
CA VAL A 290 18.14 -3.12 -23.19
C VAL A 290 18.77 -4.45 -22.80
N VAL A 291 20.03 -4.40 -22.38
CA VAL A 291 20.70 -5.57 -21.79
C VAL A 291 20.27 -5.69 -20.33
N VAL A 292 19.81 -6.88 -19.94
CA VAL A 292 19.35 -7.19 -18.59
C VAL A 292 20.29 -8.21 -17.96
N ASP A 293 20.98 -7.82 -16.90
CA ASP A 293 21.86 -8.70 -16.12
C ASP A 293 21.11 -9.39 -14.96
N GLN A 294 20.01 -8.80 -14.51
CA GLN A 294 19.24 -9.30 -13.38
C GLN A 294 17.75 -9.00 -13.51
N VAL A 295 16.93 -9.95 -13.06
CA VAL A 295 15.49 -9.83 -12.89
C VAL A 295 15.14 -10.17 -11.44
N VAL A 296 14.36 -9.31 -10.79
CA VAL A 296 13.77 -9.57 -9.47
C VAL A 296 12.26 -9.64 -9.64
N ILE A 297 11.67 -10.75 -9.24
CA ILE A 297 10.22 -10.99 -9.31
C ILE A 297 9.72 -11.10 -7.87
N GLY A 298 8.86 -10.18 -7.47
CA GLY A 298 8.34 -10.11 -6.11
C GLY A 298 8.89 -8.93 -5.30
N SER A 299 7.96 -8.14 -4.76
CA SER A 299 8.19 -6.96 -3.93
C SER A 299 6.88 -6.64 -3.16
N CYS A 300 6.83 -5.53 -2.42
CA CYS A 300 5.58 -5.04 -1.81
C CYS A 300 4.48 -4.79 -2.86
N THR A 301 4.87 -4.41 -4.08
CA THR A 301 3.96 -4.14 -5.20
C THR A 301 3.42 -5.42 -5.83
N ASN A 302 4.29 -6.41 -6.11
CA ASN A 302 4.00 -7.58 -6.97
C ASN A 302 4.56 -8.91 -6.42
N GLY A 303 4.47 -9.12 -5.11
CA GLY A 303 4.91 -10.34 -4.42
C GLY A 303 3.82 -11.38 -4.17
N ARG A 304 2.62 -11.22 -4.74
CA ARG A 304 1.45 -12.06 -4.41
C ARG A 304 1.39 -13.33 -5.27
N ILE A 305 0.49 -14.24 -4.90
CA ILE A 305 0.39 -15.55 -5.56
C ILE A 305 -0.01 -15.42 -7.04
N SER A 306 -0.83 -14.42 -7.40
CA SER A 306 -1.18 -14.18 -8.80
C SER A 306 0.03 -13.75 -9.63
N ASP A 307 0.87 -12.86 -9.10
CA ASP A 307 2.12 -12.40 -9.73
C ASP A 307 3.06 -13.59 -10.02
N LEU A 308 3.25 -14.47 -9.02
CA LEU A 308 4.11 -15.65 -9.14
C LEU A 308 3.56 -16.66 -10.15
N ARG A 309 2.24 -16.83 -10.22
CA ARG A 309 1.58 -17.71 -11.22
C ARG A 309 1.74 -17.17 -12.64
N ILE A 310 1.63 -15.86 -12.83
CA ILE A 310 1.90 -15.22 -14.13
C ILE A 310 3.36 -15.43 -14.54
N ALA A 311 4.30 -15.17 -13.63
CA ALA A 311 5.73 -15.40 -13.88
C ALA A 311 6.02 -16.87 -14.25
N ARG A 312 5.44 -17.82 -13.49
CA ARG A 312 5.50 -19.26 -13.79
C ARG A 312 4.99 -19.57 -15.19
N ASP A 313 3.84 -19.04 -15.58
CA ASP A 313 3.23 -19.33 -16.89
C ASP A 313 4.07 -18.82 -18.06
N ILE A 314 4.74 -17.68 -17.88
CA ILE A 314 5.69 -17.14 -18.86
C ILE A 314 6.96 -18.01 -18.95
N LEU A 315 7.45 -18.50 -17.81
CA LEU A 315 8.69 -19.28 -17.69
C LEU A 315 8.51 -20.79 -17.93
N LYS A 316 7.28 -21.31 -17.94
CA LYS A 316 6.99 -22.74 -18.06
C LYS A 316 7.63 -23.35 -19.30
N GLY A 317 8.42 -24.41 -19.10
CA GLY A 317 9.16 -25.09 -20.16
C GLY A 317 10.38 -24.33 -20.70
N LYS A 318 10.72 -23.18 -20.12
CA LYS A 318 11.88 -22.36 -20.51
C LYS A 318 12.95 -22.39 -19.41
N LYS A 319 14.15 -21.91 -19.74
CA LYS A 319 15.23 -21.66 -18.79
C LYS A 319 15.63 -20.20 -18.87
N VAL A 320 16.01 -19.64 -17.72
CA VAL A 320 16.64 -18.31 -17.66
C VAL A 320 17.90 -18.33 -18.53
N LYS A 321 18.08 -17.28 -19.34
CA LYS A 321 19.24 -17.16 -20.24
C LYS A 321 20.54 -17.16 -19.42
N LYS A 322 21.56 -17.91 -19.88
CA LYS A 322 22.88 -17.95 -19.23
C LYS A 322 23.43 -16.53 -19.09
N GLY A 323 23.93 -16.20 -17.89
CA GLY A 323 24.46 -14.89 -17.56
C GLY A 323 23.46 -13.95 -16.87
N ILE A 324 22.16 -14.27 -16.86
CA ILE A 324 21.15 -13.47 -16.16
C ILE A 324 20.87 -14.06 -14.78
N ARG A 325 20.89 -13.22 -13.74
CA ARG A 325 20.45 -13.58 -12.39
C ARG A 325 18.95 -13.36 -12.25
N CYS A 326 18.17 -14.41 -12.04
CA CYS A 326 16.74 -14.30 -11.73
C CYS A 326 16.51 -14.61 -10.25
N ILE A 327 15.90 -13.69 -9.52
CA ILE A 327 15.58 -13.82 -8.09
C ILE A 327 14.07 -13.72 -7.94
N VAL A 328 13.47 -14.69 -7.24
CA VAL A 328 12.03 -14.71 -6.97
C VAL A 328 11.81 -14.61 -5.46
N ILE A 329 11.02 -13.63 -5.03
CA ILE A 329 10.79 -13.30 -3.62
C ILE A 329 9.29 -13.24 -3.36
N PRO A 330 8.66 -14.32 -2.86
CA PRO A 330 7.27 -14.27 -2.42
C PRO A 330 7.06 -13.24 -1.31
N GLY A 331 5.94 -12.53 -1.34
CA GLY A 331 5.66 -11.42 -0.43
C GLY A 331 5.42 -11.87 1.02
N THR A 332 4.93 -13.09 1.25
CA THR A 332 4.73 -13.66 2.58
C THR A 332 5.09 -15.14 2.58
N GLN A 333 5.21 -15.73 3.76
CA GLN A 333 5.39 -17.18 3.89
C GLN A 333 4.19 -17.98 3.40
N LYS A 334 2.96 -17.48 3.61
CA LYS A 334 1.76 -18.12 3.07
C LYS A 334 1.83 -18.17 1.54
N ILE A 335 2.22 -17.06 0.90
CA ILE A 335 2.41 -17.02 -0.55
C ILE A 335 3.55 -17.94 -1.00
N TYR A 336 4.67 -17.98 -0.26
CA TYR A 336 5.78 -18.90 -0.54
C TYR A 336 5.32 -20.36 -0.54
N LEU A 337 4.51 -20.78 0.44
CA LEU A 337 4.00 -22.15 0.55
C LEU A 337 2.94 -22.50 -0.51
N GLN A 338 2.26 -21.49 -1.07
CA GLN A 338 1.27 -21.67 -2.15
C GLN A 338 1.89 -21.80 -3.55
N ALA A 339 3.10 -21.25 -3.75
CA ALA A 339 3.77 -21.14 -5.04
C ALA A 339 4.44 -22.45 -5.49
#